data_AF-A0A957GJ56-F1
#
_entry.id   AF-A0A957GJ56-F1
#
_cell.length_a   1.000
_cell.length_b   1.000
_cell.length_c   1.000
_cell.angle_alpha   90.00
_cell.angle_beta   90.00
_cell.angle_gamma   90.00
#
_symmetry.space_group_name_H-M   'P 1'
#
loop_
_entity.id
_entity.type
_entity.pdbx_description
1 polymer ?
#
loop_
_entity_poly.entity_id
_entity_poly.type
_entity_poly.pdbx_seq_one_letter_code
_entity_poly.pdbx_strand_id
1 'polypeptide(L)'
;MSHLLYDVVNFEIVGSYRLRVFFDDNSEPIIDFEPVLYGTMLRPLRDLTVFNQVHLDQETHTLVWPNGADFDPWMLHEWDKLADKLAEKARNWEKEKLPALSRKRSSTSSEKLNFSLDS
;
A
#
# COMPACT_ATOMS: atom_id res chain seq x y z
N MET A 1 -24.45 1.77 3.77
CA MET A 1 -23.75 2.06 2.50
C MET A 1 -23.38 0.71 1.93
N SER A 2 -23.96 0.34 0.80
CA SER A 2 -23.56 -0.87 0.08
C SER A 2 -22.15 -0.61 -0.46
N HIS A 3 -21.16 -1.30 0.09
CA HIS A 3 -19.92 -1.48 -0.66
C HIS A 3 -20.33 -2.28 -1.90
N LEU A 4 -20.21 -1.66 -3.08
CA LEU A 4 -20.24 -2.41 -4.33
C LEU A 4 -19.02 -3.33 -4.26
N LEU A 5 -19.28 -4.60 -4.01
CA LEU A 5 -18.27 -5.64 -4.10
C LEU A 5 -18.05 -5.84 -5.60
N TYR A 6 -16.86 -5.49 -6.06
CA TYR A 6 -16.40 -5.82 -7.39
C TYR A 6 -15.60 -7.10 -7.28
N ASP A 7 -15.80 -8.02 -8.22
CA ASP A 7 -15.01 -9.24 -8.28
C ASP A 7 -14.02 -9.13 -9.43
N VAL A 8 -12.73 -9.41 -9.17
CA VAL A 8 -11.77 -9.58 -10.25
C VAL A 8 -12.03 -10.94 -10.91
N VAL A 9 -12.31 -10.93 -12.21
CA VAL A 9 -12.60 -12.14 -12.99
C VAL A 9 -11.41 -12.58 -13.82
N ASN A 10 -10.52 -11.66 -14.20
CA ASN A 10 -9.29 -11.97 -14.94
C ASN A 10 -8.27 -10.83 -14.83
N PHE A 11 -7.03 -11.07 -15.27
CA PHE A 11 -6.04 -10.02 -15.46
C PHE A 11 -5.04 -10.37 -16.58
N GLU A 12 -4.37 -9.35 -17.11
CA GLU A 12 -3.28 -9.48 -18.08
C GLU A 12 -2.10 -8.58 -17.68
N ILE A 13 -0.87 -9.09 -17.78
CA ILE A 13 0.34 -8.27 -17.63
C ILE A 13 0.59 -7.53 -18.95
N VAL A 14 0.43 -6.22 -18.94
CA VAL A 14 0.54 -5.37 -20.14
C VAL A 14 1.80 -4.50 -20.18
N GLY A 15 2.62 -4.54 -19.11
CA GLY A 15 3.89 -3.84 -19.04
C GLY A 15 4.53 -3.97 -17.67
N SER A 16 5.68 -3.29 -17.49
CA SER A 16 6.35 -3.21 -16.18
C SER A 16 5.42 -2.61 -15.14
N TYR A 17 5.14 -3.37 -14.08
CA TYR A 17 4.21 -3.01 -12.99
C TYR A 17 2.79 -2.66 -13.44
N ARG A 18 2.40 -3.06 -14.65
CA ARG A 18 1.10 -2.72 -15.23
C ARG A 18 0.26 -3.94 -15.50
N LEU A 19 -0.93 -3.96 -14.92
CA LEU A 19 -1.93 -5.00 -15.16
C LEU A 19 -3.17 -4.38 -15.78
N ARG A 20 -3.72 -5.04 -16.80
CA ARG A 20 -5.12 -4.86 -17.17
C ARG A 20 -5.95 -5.79 -16.28
N VAL A 21 -6.90 -5.23 -15.54
CA VAL A 21 -7.72 -5.99 -14.59
C VAL A 21 -9.14 -6.04 -15.14
N PHE A 22 -9.75 -7.22 -15.20
CA PHE A 22 -11.11 -7.41 -15.68
C PHE A 22 -12.03 -7.66 -14.49
N PHE A 23 -13.11 -6.91 -14.41
CA PHE A 23 -14.13 -7.04 -13.36
C PHE A 23 -15.42 -7.65 -13.88
N ASP A 24 -16.26 -8.12 -12.95
CA ASP A 24 -17.58 -8.68 -13.21
C ASP A 24 -18.58 -7.69 -13.83
N ASP A 25 -18.35 -6.39 -13.66
CA ASP A 25 -19.14 -5.31 -14.27
C ASP A 25 -18.72 -4.96 -15.72
N ASN A 26 -17.76 -5.70 -16.28
CA ASN A 26 -17.10 -5.47 -17.58
C ASN A 26 -16.18 -4.25 -17.64
N SER A 27 -15.82 -3.65 -16.50
CA SER A 27 -14.75 -2.66 -16.45
C SER A 27 -13.39 -3.35 -16.61
N GLU A 28 -12.48 -2.68 -17.33
CA GLU A 28 -11.17 -3.26 -17.70
C GLU A 28 -10.01 -2.25 -17.55
N PRO A 29 -9.81 -1.61 -16.38
CA PRO A 29 -8.78 -0.59 -16.22
C PRO A 29 -7.37 -1.15 -16.38
N ILE A 30 -6.48 -0.31 -16.91
CA ILE A 30 -5.03 -0.55 -16.90
C ILE A 30 -4.44 0.18 -15.70
N ILE A 31 -3.89 -0.59 -14.76
CA ILE A 31 -3.43 -0.11 -13.47
C ILE A 31 -1.90 -0.15 -13.45
N ASP A 32 -1.28 1.00 -13.15
CA ASP A 32 0.16 1.11 -12.88
C ASP A 32 0.41 1.08 -11.37
N PHE A 33 0.99 -0.03 -10.90
CA PHE A 33 1.23 -0.28 -9.49
C PHE A 33 2.52 0.37 -8.98
N GLU A 34 3.47 0.73 -9.86
CA GLU A 34 4.80 1.22 -9.48
C GLU A 34 4.78 2.34 -8.41
N PRO A 35 3.89 3.36 -8.50
CA PRO A 35 3.84 4.45 -7.54
C PRO A 35 3.47 4.00 -6.11
N VAL A 36 2.85 2.83 -5.97
CA VAL A 36 2.35 2.31 -4.70
C VAL A 36 3.15 1.12 -4.13
N LEU A 37 4.25 0.71 -4.77
CA LEU A 37 5.08 -0.41 -4.29
C LEU A 37 6.07 0.03 -3.19
N TYR A 38 5.53 0.39 -2.03
CA TYR A 38 6.28 0.88 -0.86
C TYR A 38 5.95 0.10 0.41
N GLY A 39 6.70 0.36 1.48
CA GLY A 39 6.49 -0.34 2.76
C GLY A 39 7.01 -1.78 2.74
N THR A 40 6.88 -2.49 3.84
CA THR A 40 7.50 -3.81 4.00
C THR A 40 6.85 -4.89 3.15
N MET A 41 5.53 -4.76 2.91
CA MET A 41 4.75 -5.77 2.18
C MET A 41 4.83 -5.60 0.66
N LEU A 42 4.71 -4.38 0.15
CA LEU A 42 4.65 -4.13 -1.30
C LEU A 42 6.02 -3.83 -1.94
N ARG A 43 7.01 -3.39 -1.16
CA ARG A 43 8.37 -3.11 -1.69
C ARG A 43 9.04 -4.31 -2.39
N PRO A 44 8.89 -5.57 -1.94
CA PRO A 44 9.40 -6.72 -2.67
C PRO A 44 8.86 -6.85 -4.10
N LEU A 45 7.66 -6.30 -4.37
CA LEU A 45 7.05 -6.31 -5.70
C LEU A 45 7.72 -5.34 -6.68
N ARG A 46 8.65 -4.49 -6.22
CA ARG A 46 9.54 -3.73 -7.13
C ARG A 46 10.53 -4.62 -7.88
N ASP A 47 10.67 -5.89 -7.49
CA ASP A 47 11.30 -6.88 -8.37
C ASP A 47 10.25 -7.40 -9.35
N LEU A 48 10.40 -7.10 -10.64
CA LEU A 48 9.48 -7.57 -11.69
C LEU A 48 9.36 -9.10 -11.72
N THR A 49 10.40 -9.83 -11.31
CA THR A 49 10.36 -11.30 -11.20
C THR A 49 9.32 -11.74 -10.18
N VAL A 50 9.16 -11.00 -9.08
CA VAL A 50 8.15 -11.25 -8.05
C VAL A 50 6.81 -10.68 -8.49
N PHE A 51 6.79 -9.48 -9.07
CA PHE A 51 5.55 -8.83 -9.54
C PHE A 51 4.80 -9.68 -10.56
N ASN A 52 5.52 -10.28 -11.51
CA ASN A 52 4.93 -11.09 -12.57
C ASN A 52 4.43 -12.46 -12.11
N GLN A 53 4.61 -12.81 -10.82
CA GLN A 53 4.02 -14.00 -10.19
C GLN A 53 2.65 -13.71 -9.57
N VAL A 54 2.04 -12.57 -9.89
CA VAL A 54 0.64 -12.28 -9.56
C VAL A 54 -0.25 -13.42 -10.04
N HIS A 55 -1.22 -13.80 -9.22
CA HIS A 55 -2.28 -14.73 -9.57
C HIS A 55 -3.63 -14.23 -9.07
N LEU A 56 -4.69 -14.71 -9.69
CA LEU A 56 -6.05 -14.47 -9.24
C LEU A 56 -6.43 -15.59 -8.27
N ASP A 57 -6.77 -15.22 -7.04
CA ASP A 57 -7.44 -16.12 -6.11
C ASP A 57 -8.93 -16.16 -6.45
N GLN A 58 -9.39 -17.33 -6.90
CA GLN A 58 -10.78 -17.54 -7.30
C GLN A 58 -11.75 -17.66 -6.12
N GLU A 59 -11.26 -17.93 -4.91
CA GLU A 59 -12.12 -17.99 -3.71
C GLU A 59 -12.42 -16.58 -3.19
N THR A 60 -11.47 -15.67 -3.32
CA THR A 60 -11.58 -14.29 -2.81
C THR A 60 -11.78 -13.25 -3.91
N HIS A 61 -11.70 -13.63 -5.19
CA HIS A 61 -11.76 -12.74 -6.36
C HIS A 61 -10.75 -11.59 -6.29
N THR A 62 -9.56 -11.86 -5.76
CA THR A 62 -8.49 -10.85 -5.56
C THR A 62 -7.20 -11.20 -6.27
N LEU A 63 -6.42 -10.17 -6.61
CA LEU A 63 -5.05 -10.36 -7.11
C LEU A 63 -4.09 -10.48 -5.94
N VAL A 64 -3.35 -11.58 -5.94
CA VAL A 64 -2.44 -11.98 -4.86
C VAL A 64 -1.04 -12.29 -5.40
N TRP A 65 -0.03 -11.98 -4.59
CA TRP A 65 1.38 -12.24 -4.87
C TRP A 65 1.96 -13.29 -3.92
N PRO A 66 3.09 -13.95 -4.27
CA PRO A 66 3.68 -15.03 -3.47
C PRO A 66 4.10 -14.64 -2.05
N ASN A 67 4.34 -13.34 -1.82
CA ASN A 67 4.64 -12.81 -0.50
C ASN A 67 3.38 -12.60 0.37
N GLY A 68 2.19 -12.94 -0.14
CA GLY A 68 0.89 -12.74 0.51
C GLY A 68 0.35 -11.32 0.36
N ALA A 69 0.93 -10.49 -0.52
CA ALA A 69 0.41 -9.16 -0.79
C ALA A 69 -0.82 -9.28 -1.68
N ASP A 70 -1.84 -8.49 -1.40
CA ASP A 70 -3.09 -8.43 -2.12
C ASP A 70 -3.53 -6.98 -2.34
N PHE A 71 -4.43 -6.78 -3.29
CA PHE A 71 -5.13 -5.52 -3.46
C PHE A 71 -6.63 -5.78 -3.48
N ASP A 72 -7.35 -5.05 -2.62
CA ASP A 72 -8.80 -5.09 -2.56
C ASP A 72 -9.41 -4.70 -3.94
N PRO A 73 -10.36 -5.48 -4.48
CA PRO A 73 -10.99 -5.21 -5.77
C PRO A 73 -11.62 -3.82 -5.88
N TRP A 74 -12.20 -3.28 -4.80
CA TRP A 74 -12.74 -1.93 -4.79
C TRP A 74 -11.64 -0.88 -4.97
N MET A 75 -10.47 -1.09 -4.38
CA MET A 75 -9.33 -0.18 -4.59
C MET A 75 -8.82 -0.21 -6.03
N LEU A 76 -8.80 -1.40 -6.65
CA LEU A 76 -8.41 -1.57 -8.04
C LEU A 76 -9.43 -0.94 -9.00
N HIS A 77 -10.73 -1.09 -8.72
CA HIS A 77 -11.79 -0.46 -9.49
C HIS A 77 -11.75 1.08 -9.39
N GLU A 78 -11.49 1.61 -8.20
CA GLU A 78 -11.41 3.06 -7.94
C GLU A 78 -10.00 3.64 -8.14
N TRP A 79 -9.11 2.92 -8.84
CA TRP A 79 -7.69 3.25 -8.92
C TRP A 79 -7.44 4.68 -9.37
N ASP A 80 -8.12 5.15 -10.42
CA ASP A 80 -7.94 6.51 -10.97
C ASP A 80 -8.20 7.61 -9.92
N LYS A 81 -9.08 7.37 -8.95
CA LYS A 81 -9.42 8.33 -7.88
C LYS A 81 -8.48 8.21 -6.67
N LEU A 82 -7.84 7.05 -6.51
CA LEU A 82 -7.04 6.70 -5.34
C LEU A 82 -5.54 6.76 -5.58
N ALA A 83 -5.08 6.55 -6.82
CA ALA A 83 -3.67 6.37 -7.17
C ALA A 83 -2.79 7.50 -6.63
N ASP A 84 -3.17 8.75 -6.87
CA ASP A 84 -2.41 9.92 -6.39
C ASP A 84 -2.30 9.95 -4.86
N LYS A 85 -3.40 9.66 -4.17
CA LYS A 85 -3.45 9.64 -2.70
C LYS A 85 -2.67 8.46 -2.11
N LEU A 86 -2.76 7.29 -2.73
CA LEU A 86 -2.02 6.09 -2.34
C LEU A 86 -0.52 6.29 -2.58
N ALA A 87 -0.13 6.90 -3.69
CA ALA A 87 1.25 7.26 -4.00
C ALA A 87 1.77 8.40 -3.11
N GLU A 88 0.92 9.31 -2.64
CA GLU A 88 1.34 10.30 -1.66
C GLU A 88 1.60 9.67 -0.29
N LYS A 89 0.65 8.87 0.20
CA LYS A 89 0.82 8.09 1.44
C LYS A 89 2.06 7.21 1.38
N ALA A 90 2.37 6.66 0.20
CA ALA A 90 3.61 5.95 -0.10
C ALA A 90 4.86 6.66 0.37
N ARG A 91 5.01 7.85 -0.21
CA ARG A 91 6.19 8.67 -0.07
C ARG A 91 6.28 9.19 1.36
N ASN A 92 5.13 9.44 2.00
CA ASN A 92 5.08 9.92 3.36
C ASN A 92 5.46 8.82 4.37
N TRP A 93 4.98 7.59 4.23
CA TRP A 93 5.39 6.48 5.10
C TRP A 93 6.87 6.12 4.97
N GLU A 94 7.48 6.23 3.78
CA GLU A 94 8.92 6.05 3.62
C GLU A 94 9.73 7.13 4.36
N LYS A 95 9.26 8.39 4.31
CA LYS A 95 9.89 9.53 5.01
C LYS A 95 9.72 9.42 6.53
N GLU A 96 8.54 9.02 7.01
CA GLU A 96 8.21 8.90 8.44
C GLU A 96 8.86 7.70 9.14
N LYS A 97 9.31 6.67 8.41
CA LYS A 97 10.17 5.61 8.99
C LYS A 97 11.64 6.01 9.12
N LEU A 98 12.03 7.18 8.60
CA LEU A 98 13.39 7.73 8.69
C LEU A 98 13.69 8.82 9.76
N PRO A 99 12.99 8.96 10.91
CA PRO A 99 13.43 9.85 11.99
C PRO A 99 13.86 9.11 13.28
N ALA A 100 14.56 7.97 13.20
CA ALA A 100 15.02 7.27 14.42
C ALA A 100 16.46 6.70 14.40
N LEU A 101 17.30 7.03 13.41
CA LEU A 101 18.75 6.72 13.49
C LEU A 101 19.65 7.95 13.72
N SER A 102 19.08 9.15 13.85
CA SER A 102 19.83 10.36 14.18
C SER A 102 19.27 11.10 15.41
N ARG A 103 19.17 10.38 16.54
CA ARG A 103 19.17 11.04 17.85
C ARG A 103 20.04 10.30 18.86
N LYS A 104 21.33 10.13 18.51
CA LYS A 104 22.37 9.86 19.52
C LYS A 104 22.81 11.17 20.17
N ARG A 105 22.42 11.36 21.43
CA ARG A 105 23.25 11.76 22.60
C ARG A 105 22.36 12.32 23.73
N SER A 106 22.28 11.59 24.86
CA SER A 106 22.76 11.97 26.22
C SER A 106 22.08 13.22 26.80
N SER A 107 21.51 13.26 28.00
CA SER A 107 21.95 12.66 29.27
C SER A 107 20.85 12.81 30.33
N THR A 108 20.72 11.78 31.17
CA THR A 108 20.50 11.80 32.61
C THR A 108 20.39 13.18 33.29
N SER A 109 19.29 13.46 33.98
CA SER A 109 19.30 13.62 35.45
C SER A 109 17.88 13.75 36.01
N SER A 110 17.72 13.17 37.18
CA SER A 110 16.55 13.01 38.01
C SER A 110 16.09 14.31 38.69
N GLU A 111 14.86 14.24 39.25
CA GLU A 111 14.47 14.86 40.53
C GLU A 111 14.22 16.39 40.55
N LYS A 112 12.95 16.83 40.62
CA LYS A 112 12.16 16.98 41.86
C LYS A 112 10.84 17.72 41.60
N LEU A 113 9.80 17.21 42.27
CA LEU A 113 8.55 17.88 42.58
C LEU A 113 8.83 19.24 43.25
N ASN A 114 8.05 20.28 42.93
CA ASN A 114 7.62 21.24 43.92
C ASN A 114 6.31 21.93 43.51
N PHE A 115 5.40 21.87 44.48
CA PHE A 115 4.07 22.44 44.55
C PHE A 115 4.19 23.80 45.26
N SER A 116 3.62 24.89 44.73
CA SER A 116 3.09 25.99 45.54
C SER A 116 2.25 26.95 44.68
N LEU A 117 0.98 27.09 45.05
CA LEU A 117 0.20 28.32 44.89
C LEU A 117 0.84 29.42 45.76
N ASP A 118 0.85 30.66 45.27
CA ASP A 118 0.17 31.82 45.89
C ASP A 118 0.60 33.13 45.22
N SER A 119 -0.37 33.95 44.81
CA SER A 119 -0.37 35.43 44.88
C SER A 119 -1.77 35.94 44.56
#